data_AF-G7TK41-F1
#
_entry.id   AF-G7TK41-F1
#
_cell.length_a   1.000
_cell.length_b   1.000
_cell.length_c   1.000
_cell.angle_alpha   90.00
_cell.angle_beta   90.00
_cell.angle_gamma   90.00
#
_symmetry.space_group_name_H-M   'P 1'
#
loop_
_entity.id
_entity.type
_entity.pdbx_description
1 polymer ?
#
loop_
_entity_poly.entity_id
_entity_poly.type
_entity_poly.pdbx_seq_one_letter_code
_entity_poly.pdbx_strand_id
1 'polypeptide(L)'
;MLDVLRQFGQAYLKTDRFGTRADELALLMAVFIGTAESRPMTAAKIAGYAGVPPPSAVRKLDRLARRGVVEKIGRRYLMPASVANSAPVLRAANEAQRRLQLAAAPLERGVNADL
;
A
#
# COMPACT_ATOMS: atom_id res chain seq x y z
N MET A 1 -7.87 -4.68 -10.68
CA MET A 1 -7.49 -3.82 -9.54
C MET A 1 -7.48 -4.57 -8.21
N LEU A 2 -8.57 -5.25 -7.82
CA LEU A 2 -8.64 -5.97 -6.52
C LEU A 2 -7.55 -7.03 -6.32
N ASP A 3 -7.16 -7.76 -7.36
CA ASP A 3 -6.07 -8.74 -7.27
C ASP A 3 -4.72 -8.12 -6.91
N VAL A 4 -4.44 -6.93 -7.44
CA VAL A 4 -3.20 -6.19 -7.13
C VAL A 4 -3.20 -5.83 -5.65
N LEU A 5 -4.31 -5.26 -5.17
CA LEU A 5 -4.48 -4.95 -3.74
C LEU A 5 -4.35 -6.21 -2.87
N ARG A 6 -4.91 -7.35 -3.30
CA ARG A 6 -4.80 -8.63 -2.60
C ARG A 6 -3.35 -9.10 -2.50
N GLN A 7 -2.57 -9.00 -3.57
CA GLN A 7 -1.15 -9.37 -3.57
C GLN A 7 -0.32 -8.48 -2.63
N PHE A 8 -0.53 -7.16 -2.64
CA PHE A 8 0.12 -6.27 -1.70
C PHE A 8 -0.31 -6.54 -0.25
N GLY A 9 -1.59 -6.84 -0.02
CA GLY A 9 -2.09 -7.27 1.28
C GLY A 9 -1.40 -8.54 1.78
N GLN A 10 -1.21 -9.54 0.92
CA GLN A 10 -0.44 -10.74 1.25
C GLN A 10 1.03 -10.42 1.55
N ALA A 11 1.66 -9.57 0.75
CA ALA A 11 3.07 -9.20 0.91
C ALA A 11 3.35 -8.47 2.24
N TYR A 12 2.53 -7.48 2.60
CA TYR A 12 2.73 -6.70 3.83
C TYR A 12 2.14 -7.35 5.08
N LEU A 13 0.95 -7.93 4.96
CA LEU A 13 0.16 -8.35 6.12
C LEU A 13 0.24 -9.85 6.39
N LYS A 14 0.83 -10.63 5.46
CA LYS A 14 0.92 -12.11 5.50
C LYS A 14 -0.44 -12.75 5.78
N THR A 15 -1.49 -12.31 5.07
CA THR A 15 -2.86 -12.81 5.27
C THR A 15 -3.52 -13.16 3.94
N ASP A 16 -4.25 -14.27 3.93
CA ASP A 16 -5.07 -14.67 2.78
C ASP A 16 -6.48 -14.05 2.80
N ARG A 17 -6.91 -13.51 3.95
CA ARG A 17 -8.24 -12.89 4.12
C ARG A 17 -8.20 -11.39 3.82
N PHE A 18 -8.02 -11.05 2.55
CA PHE A 18 -7.94 -9.67 2.07
C PHE A 18 -9.07 -8.76 2.58
N GLY A 19 -10.33 -9.21 2.48
CA GLY A 19 -11.51 -8.41 2.84
C GLY A 19 -11.51 -7.94 4.31
N THR A 20 -10.92 -8.71 5.21
CA THR A 20 -10.85 -8.35 6.64
C THR A 20 -9.77 -7.33 6.98
N ARG A 21 -8.88 -7.00 6.04
CA ARG A 21 -7.73 -6.12 6.25
C ARG A 21 -7.53 -5.06 5.16
N ALA A 22 -8.56 -4.81 4.34
CA ALA A 22 -8.50 -3.80 3.29
C ALA A 22 -8.21 -2.40 3.85
N ASP A 23 -8.70 -2.11 5.04
CA ASP A 23 -8.43 -0.89 5.81
C ASP A 23 -6.96 -0.77 6.24
N GLU A 24 -6.31 -1.85 6.68
CA GLU A 24 -4.87 -1.87 6.95
C GLU A 24 -4.05 -1.60 5.68
N LEU A 25 -4.48 -2.14 4.54
CA LEU A 25 -3.81 -1.87 3.27
C LEU A 25 -3.94 -0.39 2.87
N ALA A 26 -5.11 0.24 3.05
CA ALA A 26 -5.30 1.66 2.82
C ALA A 26 -4.38 2.53 3.71
N LEU A 27 -4.25 2.16 4.99
CA LEU A 27 -3.32 2.82 5.92
C LEU A 27 -1.86 2.64 5.46
N LEU A 28 -1.48 1.46 4.99
CA LEU A 28 -0.13 1.18 4.49
C LEU A 28 0.19 1.97 3.21
N MET A 29 -0.76 2.12 2.29
CA MET A 29 -0.57 2.95 1.09
C MET A 29 -0.34 4.42 1.47
N ALA A 30 -1.11 4.96 2.42
CA ALA A 30 -0.89 6.31 2.92
C ALA A 30 0.50 6.46 3.59
N VAL A 31 0.92 5.50 4.42
CA VAL A 31 2.27 5.51 5.03
C VAL A 31 3.35 5.42 3.95
N PHE A 32 3.18 4.57 2.94
CA PHE A 32 4.11 4.40 1.84
C PHE A 32 4.29 5.70 1.06
N ILE A 33 3.19 6.37 0.68
CA ILE A 33 3.22 7.68 -0.01
C ILE A 33 4.00 8.70 0.82
N GLY A 34 3.65 8.84 2.11
CA GLY A 34 4.36 9.77 2.99
C GLY A 34 5.85 9.45 3.13
N THR A 35 6.22 8.17 3.11
CA THR A 35 7.62 7.74 3.16
C THR A 35 8.35 8.06 1.86
N ALA A 36 7.74 7.73 0.71
CA ALA A 36 8.30 7.98 -0.62
C ALA A 36 8.51 9.47 -0.88
N GLU A 37 7.61 10.33 -0.37
CA GLU A 37 7.73 11.78 -0.46
C GLU A 37 8.68 12.39 0.59
N SER A 38 9.39 11.58 1.39
CA SER A 38 10.22 12.05 2.51
C SER A 38 9.45 12.92 3.52
N ARG A 39 8.15 12.64 3.68
CA ARG A 39 7.20 13.37 4.55
C ARG A 39 6.43 12.40 5.45
N PRO A 40 7.07 11.77 6.47
CA PRO A 40 6.39 10.88 7.41
C PRO A 40 5.19 11.57 8.08
N MET A 41 4.09 10.84 8.21
CA MET A 41 2.78 11.40 8.56
C MET A 41 2.30 10.96 9.94
N THR A 42 1.51 11.81 10.60
CA THR A 42 0.82 11.45 11.83
C THR A 42 -0.34 10.49 11.55
N ALA A 43 -0.77 9.74 12.56
CA ALA A 43 -1.94 8.86 12.43
C ALA A 43 -3.20 9.60 11.95
N ALA A 44 -3.40 10.85 12.36
CA ALA A 44 -4.55 11.66 11.94
C ALA A 44 -4.51 11.98 10.44
N LYS A 45 -3.35 12.34 9.90
CA LYS A 45 -3.19 12.58 8.46
C LYS A 45 -3.37 11.27 7.68
N ILE A 46 -2.76 10.19 8.15
CA ILE A 46 -2.91 8.85 7.54
C ILE A 46 -4.37 8.39 7.54
N ALA A 47 -5.10 8.62 8.64
CA ALA A 47 -6.53 8.31 8.76
C ALA A 47 -7.37 9.04 7.70
N GLY A 48 -7.08 10.32 7.46
CA GLY A 48 -7.73 11.13 6.42
C GLY A 48 -7.50 10.58 5.01
N TYR A 49 -6.25 10.23 4.66
CA TYR A 49 -5.92 9.63 3.36
C TYR A 49 -6.58 8.25 3.17
N ALA A 50 -6.64 7.43 4.23
CA ALA A 50 -7.15 6.08 4.17
C ALA A 50 -8.69 5.97 4.31
N GLY A 51 -9.38 7.07 4.65
CA GLY A 51 -10.82 7.04 4.94
C GLY A 51 -11.18 6.22 6.18
N VAL A 52 -10.28 6.15 7.17
CA VAL A 52 -10.45 5.33 8.40
C VAL A 52 -10.64 6.24 9.62
N PRO A 53 -11.51 5.91 10.59
CA PRO A 53 -11.66 6.70 11.81
C PRO A 53 -10.33 6.84 12.59
N PRO A 54 -9.97 8.04 13.10
CA PRO A 54 -8.67 8.27 13.74
C PRO A 54 -8.32 7.30 14.89
N PRO A 55 -9.23 6.96 15.82
CA PRO A 55 -8.93 5.98 16.88
C PRO A 55 -8.59 4.59 16.32
N SER A 56 -9.26 4.18 15.23
CA SER A 56 -9.02 2.92 14.54
C SER A 56 -7.67 2.93 13.83
N ALA A 57 -7.33 4.03 13.16
CA ALA A 57 -6.04 4.22 12.49
C ALA A 57 -4.88 4.15 13.49
N VAL A 58 -4.95 4.87 14.63
CA VAL A 58 -3.92 4.81 15.68
C VAL A 58 -3.70 3.38 16.15
N ARG A 59 -4.78 2.68 16.54
CA ARG A 59 -4.70 1.29 17.02
C ARG A 59 -4.07 0.34 16.00
N LYS A 60 -4.45 0.47 14.73
CA LYS A 60 -3.93 -0.37 13.63
C LYS A 60 -2.47 -0.06 13.31
N LEU A 61 -2.11 1.22 13.23
CA LEU A 61 -0.73 1.65 12.98
C LEU A 61 0.20 1.23 14.11
N ASP A 62 -0.21 1.34 15.37
CA ASP A 62 0.56 0.82 16.51
C ASP A 62 0.71 -0.70 16.45
N ARG A 63 -0.32 -1.43 16.01
CA ARG A 63 -0.22 -2.88 15.77
C ARG A 63 0.75 -3.21 14.64
N LEU A 64 0.70 -2.48 13.53
CA LEU A 64 1.62 -2.64 12.41
C LEU A 64 3.06 -2.32 12.83
N ALA A 65 3.25 -1.32 13.70
CA ALA A 65 4.54 -0.96 14.27
C ALA A 65 5.10 -2.08 15.15
N ARG A 66 4.28 -2.65 16.04
CA ARG A 66 4.68 -3.83 16.83
C ARG A 66 5.05 -5.05 15.99
N ARG A 67 4.54 -5.14 14.76
CA ARG A 67 4.85 -6.22 13.80
C ARG A 67 6.04 -5.90 12.89
N GLY A 68 6.63 -4.72 13.01
CA GLY A 68 7.72 -4.26 12.15
C GLY A 68 7.32 -3.95 10.71
N VAL A 69 6.02 -3.81 10.40
CA VAL A 69 5.54 -3.48 9.05
C VAL A 69 5.65 -1.98 8.78
N VAL A 70 5.51 -1.17 9.84
CA VAL A 70 5.79 0.28 9.82
C VAL A 70 6.69 0.60 11.01
N GLU A 71 7.35 1.74 10.97
CA GLU A 71 8.10 2.29 12.10
C GLU A 71 7.39 3.53 12.63
N LYS A 72 7.41 3.70 13.95
CA LYS A 72 6.86 4.88 14.64
C LYS A 72 8.00 5.75 15.16
N ILE A 73 8.14 6.94 14.60
CA ILE A 73 9.10 7.96 15.06
C ILE A 73 8.31 9.08 15.72
N GLY A 74 8.31 9.07 17.07
CA GLY A 74 7.49 9.98 17.87
C GLY A 74 5.99 9.81 17.53
N ARG A 75 5.41 10.83 16.89
CA ARG A 75 3.99 10.83 16.47
C ARG A 75 3.77 10.45 15.01
N ARG A 76 4.84 10.19 14.25
CA ARG A 76 4.81 9.92 12.81
C ARG A 76 5.06 8.45 12.52
N TYR A 77 4.53 7.99 11.39
CA TYR A 77 4.74 6.64 10.89
C TYR A 77 5.42 6.70 9.53
N LEU A 78 6.33 5.76 9.30
CA LEU A 78 7.01 5.55 8.03
C LEU A 78 7.09 4.05 7.71
N MET A 79 7.34 3.72 6.45
CA MET A 79 7.58 2.36 6.01
C MET A 79 9.08 2.07 5.98
N PRO A 80 9.59 1.09 6.73
CA PRO A 80 11.01 0.74 6.67
C PRO A 80 11.43 0.37 5.24
N ALA A 81 12.62 0.79 4.82
CA ALA A 81 13.13 0.46 3.50
C ALA A 81 13.22 -1.06 3.27
N SER A 82 13.52 -1.83 4.32
CA SER A 82 13.53 -3.30 4.30
C SER A 82 12.16 -3.92 4.01
N VAL A 83 11.07 -3.26 4.42
CA VAL A 83 9.69 -3.70 4.18
C VAL A 83 9.23 -3.26 2.79
N ALA A 84 9.44 -1.99 2.45
CA ALA A 84 9.07 -1.42 1.15
C ALA A 84 9.78 -2.13 -0.03
N ASN A 85 11.04 -2.52 0.16
CA ASN A 85 11.86 -3.19 -0.85
C ASN A 85 11.95 -4.71 -0.64
N SER A 86 11.06 -5.29 0.17
CA SER A 86 11.11 -6.73 0.44
C SER A 86 10.78 -7.53 -0.83
N ALA A 87 11.39 -8.71 -0.98
CA ALA A 87 11.16 -9.57 -2.15
C ALA A 87 9.67 -9.89 -2.43
N PRO A 88 8.79 -10.14 -1.42
CA PRO A 88 7.36 -10.29 -1.66
C PRO A 88 6.71 -9.02 -2.24
N VAL A 89 7.10 -7.84 -1.77
CA VAL A 89 6.56 -6.55 -2.24
C VAL A 89 7.03 -6.25 -3.66
N LEU A 90 8.32 -6.46 -3.96
CA LEU A 90 8.86 -6.29 -5.31
C LEU A 90 8.18 -7.23 -6.32
N ARG A 91 7.90 -8.48 -5.93
CA ARG A 91 7.13 -9.41 -6.77
C ARG A 91 5.70 -8.93 -7.01
N ALA A 92 5.02 -8.44 -5.98
CA ALA A 92 3.68 -7.87 -6.13
C ALA A 92 3.68 -6.63 -7.05
N ALA A 93 4.68 -5.77 -6.93
CA ALA A 93 4.84 -4.59 -7.79
C ALA A 93 5.09 -4.97 -9.27
N ASN A 94 5.99 -5.92 -9.53
CA ASN A 94 6.28 -6.38 -10.90
C ASN A 94 5.04 -7.01 -11.56
N GLU A 95 4.29 -7.83 -10.83
CA GLU A 95 3.06 -8.43 -11.34
C GLU A 95 1.95 -7.39 -11.56
N ALA A 96 1.85 -6.39 -10.68
CA ALA A 96 0.94 -5.27 -10.88
C ALA A 96 1.28 -4.48 -12.15
N GLN A 97 2.56 -4.14 -12.35
CA GLN A 97 3.03 -3.44 -13.54
C GLN A 97 2.77 -4.25 -14.81
N ARG A 98 3.07 -5.56 -14.80
CA ARG A 98 2.78 -6.45 -15.92
C ARG A 98 1.30 -6.44 -16.28
N ARG A 99 0.41 -6.51 -15.29
CA ARG A 99 -1.04 -6.46 -15.51
C ARG A 99 -1.50 -5.13 -16.09
N LEU A 100 -0.94 -4.02 -15.61
CA LEU A 100 -1.25 -2.68 -16.12
C LEU A 100 -0.80 -2.53 -17.58
N GLN A 101 0.40 -3.02 -17.92
CA GLN A 101 0.90 -3.00 -19.30
C GLN A 101 0.03 -3.85 -20.24
N LEU A 102 -0.34 -5.06 -19.83
CA LEU A 102 -1.24 -5.91 -20.62
C LEU A 102 -2.62 -5.28 -20.82
N ALA A 103 -3.13 -4.56 -19.82
CA ALA A 103 -4.39 -3.83 -19.92
C ALA A 103 -4.30 -2.57 -20.79
N ALA A 104 -3.12 -1.94 -20.89
CA ALA A 104 -2.89 -0.76 -21.72
C ALA A 104 -2.66 -1.10 -23.21
N ALA A 105 -2.08 -2.27 -23.52
CA ALA A 105 -1.73 -2.66 -24.88
C ALA A 105 -2.88 -2.67 -25.92
N PRO A 106 -4.16 -2.90 -25.57
CA PRO A 106 -5.28 -2.72 -26.49
C PRO A 106 -5.66 -1.25 -26.73
N LEU A 107 -5.44 -0.37 -25.74
CA LEU A 107 -5.76 1.06 -25.84
C LEU A 107 -4.83 1.74 -26.86
N GLU A 108 -3.55 1.37 -26.86
CA GLU A 108 -2.56 1.89 -27.81
C GLU A 108 -2.78 1.41 -29.26
N ARG A 109 -3.40 0.23 -29.42
CA ARG A 109 -3.77 -0.32 -30.74
C ARG A 109 -5.04 0.32 -31.31
N GLY A 110 -6.01 0.68 -30.48
CA GLY A 110 -7.20 1.43 -30.92
C GLY A 110 -6.84 2.84 -31.39
N VAL A 111 -5.98 3.55 -30.64
CA VAL A 111 -5.53 4.91 -31.00
C VAL A 111 -4.78 4.95 -32.35
N ASN A 112 -4.01 3.92 -32.68
CA ASN A 112 -3.28 3.84 -33.96
C ASN A 112 -4.11 3.30 -35.14
N ALA A 113 -5.33 2.79 -34.90
CA ALA A 113 -6.22 2.32 -35.96
C ALA A 113 -7.19 3.41 -36.45
N ASP A 114 -7.32 4.50 -35.69
CA ASP A 114 -8.16 5.67 -35.99
C ASP A 114 -7.36 6.84 -36.64
N LEU A 115 -6.12 6.60 -37.07
CA LEU A 115 -5.24 7.52 -37.82
C LEU A 115 -4.87 6.93 -39.19
#